data_AF-A0A5K1FZU1-F1
#
_entry.id   AF-A0A5K1FZU1-F1
#
_cell.length_a   1.000
_cell.length_b   1.000
_cell.length_c   1.000
_cell.angle_alpha   90.00
_cell.angle_beta   90.00
_cell.angle_gamma   90.00
#
_symmetry.space_group_name_H-M   'P 1'
#
loop_
_entity.id
_entity.type
_entity.pdbx_description
1 polymer ?
#
loop_
_entity_poly.entity_id
_entity_poly.type
_entity_poly.pdbx_seq_one_letter_code
_entity_poly.pdbx_strand_id
1 'polypeptide(L)' 'VAFARRASTKPELRTAHSLHTLSSALGGALFIADDLFPETPYLHAAWHLAAAIGVGTCNKLLE' A
#
# COMPACT_ATOMS: atom_id res chain seq x y z
N VAL A 1 -7.59 -10.58 3.08
CA VAL A 1 -8.52 -11.07 4.13
C VAL A 1 -7.82 -11.46 5.44
N ALA A 2 -6.73 -12.24 5.41
CA ALA A 2 -5.99 -12.62 6.62
C ALA A 2 -5.52 -11.42 7.46
N PHE A 3 -4.91 -10.41 6.83
CA PHE A 3 -4.47 -9.19 7.53
C PHE A 3 -5.62 -8.40 8.15
N ALA A 4 -6.72 -8.21 7.41
CA ALA A 4 -7.92 -7.53 7.91
C ALA A 4 -8.52 -8.25 9.13
N ARG A 5 -8.59 -9.59 9.08
CA ARG A 5 -9.08 -10.40 10.20
C ARG A 5 -8.19 -10.26 11.43
N ARG A 6 -6.86 -10.33 11.26
CA ARG A 6 -5.90 -10.13 12.37
C ARG A 6 -5.99 -8.73 12.96
N ALA A 7 -6.03 -7.70 12.12
CA ALA A 7 -6.13 -6.31 12.56
C ALA A 7 -7.46 -5.99 13.28
N SER A 8 -8.52 -6.74 12.98
CA SER A 8 -9.80 -6.62 13.70
C SER A 8 -9.73 -7.18 15.13
N THR A 9 -8.85 -8.13 15.41
CA THR A 9 -8.72 -8.75 16.74
C THR A 9 -7.53 -8.21 17.54
N LYS A 10 -6.54 -7.62 16.85
CA LYS A 10 -5.30 -7.08 17.42
C LYS A 10 -5.21 -5.57 17.15
N PRO A 11 -5.58 -4.70 18.10
CA PRO A 11 -5.58 -3.25 17.91
C PRO A 11 -4.24 -2.68 17.44
N GLU A 12 -3.13 -3.26 17.88
CA GLU A 12 -1.75 -2.89 17.52
C GLU A 12 -1.44 -3.08 16.02
N LEU A 13 -2.20 -3.92 15.32
CA LEU A 13 -2.03 -4.17 13.88
C LEU A 13 -2.88 -3.24 13.01
N ARG A 14 -3.80 -2.46 13.59
CA ARG A 14 -4.73 -1.60 12.82
C ARG A 14 -3.99 -0.55 12.01
N THR A 15 -3.00 0.11 12.59
CA THR A 15 -2.20 1.12 11.88
C THR A 15 -1.43 0.50 10.71
N ALA A 16 -0.77 -0.64 10.93
CA ALA A 16 -0.05 -1.35 9.88
C ALA A 16 -1.00 -1.79 8.75
N HIS A 17 -2.20 -2.28 9.10
CA HIS A 17 -3.21 -2.69 8.12
C HIS A 17 -3.79 -1.51 7.32
N SER A 18 -4.10 -0.40 7.99
CA SER A 18 -4.58 0.81 7.33
C SER A 18 -3.53 1.36 6.38
N LEU A 19 -2.26 1.41 6.81
CA LEU A 19 -1.15 1.85 5.96
C LEU A 19 -0.95 0.91 4.77
N HIS A 20 -0.95 -0.41 4.98
CA HIS A 20 -0.90 -1.41 3.92
C HIS A 20 -1.99 -1.19 2.87
N THR A 21 -3.22 -0.99 3.34
CA THR A 21 -4.40 -0.81 2.49
C THR A 21 -4.32 0.49 1.70
N LEU A 22 -3.99 1.60 2.37
CA LEU A 22 -3.87 2.93 1.73
C LEU A 22 -2.75 2.93 0.69
N SER A 23 -1.58 2.41 1.04
CA SER A 23 -0.43 2.30 0.15
C SER A 23 -0.72 1.43 -1.06
N SER A 24 -1.45 0.32 -0.89
CA SER A 24 -1.86 -0.54 -2.01
C SER A 24 -2.85 0.14 -2.93
N ALA A 25 -3.85 0.83 -2.38
CA ALA A 25 -4.84 1.57 -3.15
C ALA A 25 -4.20 2.73 -3.92
N LEU A 26 -3.35 3.51 -3.26
CA LEU A 26 -2.63 4.62 -3.87
C LEU A 26 -1.65 4.13 -4.94
N GLY A 27 -0.87 3.09 -4.65
CA GLY A 27 0.08 2.50 -5.61
C GLY A 27 -0.65 1.98 -6.86
N GLY A 28 -1.78 1.29 -6.69
CA GLY A 28 -2.60 0.84 -7.83
C GLY A 28 -3.16 2.00 -8.66
N ALA A 29 -3.65 3.05 -8.01
CA ALA A 29 -4.13 4.24 -8.72
C ALA A 29 -3.01 4.95 -9.50
N LEU A 30 -1.82 5.09 -8.89
CA LEU A 30 -0.65 5.69 -9.54
C LEU A 30 -0.11 4.83 -10.68
N PHE A 31 -0.17 3.50 -10.57
CA PHE A 31 0.18 2.58 -11.65
C PHE A 31 -0.73 2.79 -12.88
N ILE A 32 -2.05 2.86 -12.67
CA ILE A 32 -2.99 3.16 -13.76
C ILE A 32 -2.75 4.56 -14.34
N ALA A 33 -2.46 5.55 -13.48
CA ALA A 33 -2.17 6.91 -13.93
C ALA A 33 -0.89 7.01 -14.75
N ASP A 34 0.15 6.23 -14.43
CA ASP A 34 1.42 6.17 -15.18
C ASP A 34 1.16 5.80 -16.65
N ASP A 35 0.26 4.84 -16.89
CA ASP A 35 -0.14 4.42 -18.24
C ASP A 35 -1.01 5.47 -18.97
N LEU A 36 -1.90 6.16 -18.25
CA LEU A 36 -2.83 7.13 -18.84
C LEU A 36 -2.18 8.50 -19.11
N PHE A 37 -1.14 8.86 -18.35
CA PHE A 37 -0.50 10.18 -18.39
C PHE A 37 1.03 10.04 -18.50
N PRO A 38 1.57 9.47 -19.59
CA PRO A 38 2.99 9.13 -19.72
C PRO A 38 3.94 10.35 -19.64
N GLU A 39 3.44 11.55 -19.95
CA GLU A 39 4.21 12.79 -19.88
C GLU A 39 4.26 13.40 -18.46
N THR A 40 3.47 12.87 -17.51
CA THR A 40 3.46 13.37 -16.13
C THR A 40 4.67 12.80 -15.38
N PRO A 41 5.63 13.65 -14.97
CA PRO A 41 6.85 13.16 -14.38
C PRO A 41 6.58 12.53 -13.00
N TYR A 42 7.41 11.55 -12.65
CA TYR A 42 7.45 10.89 -11.34
C TYR A 42 6.28 9.97 -10.97
N LEU A 43 5.25 9.77 -11.82
CA LEU A 43 4.17 8.81 -11.54
C LEU A 43 4.73 7.39 -11.31
N HIS A 44 5.64 6.96 -12.17
CA HIS A 44 6.35 5.68 -12.03
C HIS A 44 7.05 5.52 -10.67
N ALA A 45 7.83 6.53 -10.30
CA ALA A 45 8.54 6.53 -9.03
C ALA A 45 7.58 6.58 -7.83
N ALA A 46 6.47 7.31 -7.95
CA ALA A 46 5.47 7.45 -6.91
C ALA A 46 4.72 6.14 -6.64
N TRP A 47 4.32 5.39 -7.68
CA TRP A 47 3.68 4.09 -7.46
C TRP A 47 4.66 3.08 -6.84
N HIS A 48 5.93 3.10 -7.26
CA HIS A 48 6.98 2.27 -6.63
C HIS A 48 7.19 2.62 -5.14
N LEU A 49 7.20 3.91 -4.80
CA LEU A 49 7.31 4.36 -3.41
C LEU A 49 6.10 3.89 -2.58
N ALA A 50 4.88 4.05 -3.09
CA ALA A 50 3.68 3.57 -2.42
C ALA A 50 3.72 2.05 -2.21
N ALA A 51 4.14 1.30 -3.22
CA ALA A 51 4.32 -0.16 -3.13
C ALA A 51 5.35 -0.55 -2.06
N ALA A 52 6.50 0.14 -2.00
CA ALA A 52 7.54 -0.11 -1.00
C ALA A 52 7.02 0.11 0.43
N ILE A 53 6.26 1.18 0.68
CA ILE A 53 5.60 1.43 1.97
C ILE A 53 4.64 0.29 2.30
N GLY A 54 3.81 -0.12 1.34
CA GLY A 54 2.86 -1.23 1.50
C GLY A 54 3.55 -2.54 1.87
N VAL A 55 4.63 -2.90 1.18
CA VAL A 55 5.43 -4.11 1.46
C VAL A 55 6.11 -4.01 2.84
N GLY A 56 6.59 -2.84 3.23
CA GLY A 56 7.20 -2.61 4.55
C GLY A 56 6.28 -2.96 5.73
N THR A 57 4.97 -2.86 5.55
CA THR A 57 3.98 -3.23 6.58
C THR A 57 3.79 -4.75 6.73
N CYS A 58 4.19 -5.56 5.75
CA CYS A 58 3.93 -7.00 5.72
C CYS A 58 4.57 -7.72 6.90
N ASN A 59 5.79 -7.35 7.29
CA ASN A 59 6.47 -7.97 8.44
C ASN A 59 5.61 -7.87 9.71
N LYS A 60 5.02 -6.70 9.95
CA LYS A 60 4.18 -6.48 11.13
C LYS A 60 2.83 -7.19 11.05
N LEU A 61 2.31 -7.39 9.84
CA LEU A 61 1.01 -8.06 9.60
C LEU A 61 1.14 -9.60 9.55
N LEU A 62 2.32 -10.12 9.25
CA LEU A 62 2.65 -11.54 9.18
C LEU A 62 3.10 -12.11 10.53
N GLU A 63 3.75 -11.31 11.38
CA GLU A 63 4.05 -11.63 12.79
C GLU A 63 2.78 -11.95 13.58
#